data_AF-A0A661NJN0-F1
#
_entry.id   AF-A0A661NJN0-F1
#
_cell.length_a   1.000
_cell.length_b   1.000
_cell.length_c   1.000
_cell.angle_alpha   90.00
_cell.angle_beta   90.00
_cell.angle_gamma   90.00
#
_symmetry.space_group_name_H-M   'P 1'
#
loop_
_entity.id
_entity.type
_entity.pdbx_description
1 polymer ?
#
loop_
_entity_poly.entity_id
_entity_poly.type
_entity_poly.pdbx_seq_one_letter_code
_entity_poly.pdbx_strand_id
1 'polypeptide(L)'
;MLYLLTDEKQPGEQYTYGERLVGPRALLPVEGLRRRDGQPVSAADYELLVAGQALALDGLPRQLALPFGVNPVEEVIRIYREEGHNTNQAVMEIGMPGDILLEDPPCLRLVDTRIRNGRLHFIVYFRSWDLYNGFPVNLAGLQLLKKYMADEIGVEDGSIRAMSKGLHLYDDMWELAALRTGQEIKIQKSPGQQD
;
A
#
# COMPACT_ATOMS: atom_id res chain seq x y z
N MET A 1 -11.33 -2.85 11.02
CA MET A 1 -11.51 -3.69 9.81
C MET A 1 -11.53 -2.87 8.51
N LEU A 2 -11.83 -1.56 8.56
CA LEU A 2 -12.03 -0.73 7.35
C LEU A 2 -10.77 -0.39 6.52
N TYR A 3 -9.59 -0.22 7.13
CA TYR A 3 -8.49 0.54 6.50
C TYR A 3 -7.83 -0.09 5.25
N LEU A 4 -7.85 -1.43 5.09
CA LEU A 4 -7.29 -2.09 3.88
C LEU A 4 -8.34 -2.35 2.79
N LEU A 5 -9.62 -2.20 3.12
CA LEU A 5 -10.76 -2.46 2.23
C LEU A 5 -11.51 -1.16 1.86
N THR A 6 -10.87 -0.01 2.05
CA THR A 6 -11.37 1.31 1.67
C THR A 6 -10.27 2.09 0.95
N ASP A 7 -10.63 2.92 -0.01
CA ASP A 7 -9.70 3.84 -0.66
C ASP A 7 -9.64 5.22 0.01
N GLU A 8 -10.32 5.37 1.16
CA GLU A 8 -10.32 6.60 1.94
C GLU A 8 -8.93 6.95 2.50
N LYS A 9 -8.65 8.26 2.55
CA LYS A 9 -7.48 8.86 3.18
C LYS A 9 -7.90 9.81 4.28
N GLN A 10 -7.09 9.89 5.33
CA GLN A 10 -7.16 10.97 6.30
C GLN A 10 -6.43 12.22 5.78
N PRO A 11 -6.80 13.43 6.24
CA PRO A 11 -6.09 14.65 5.88
C PRO A 11 -4.59 14.54 6.20
N GLY A 12 -3.73 14.79 5.20
CA GLY A 12 -2.28 14.73 5.33
C GLY A 12 -1.64 13.39 4.93
N GLU A 13 -2.41 12.32 4.73
CA GLU A 13 -1.88 11.06 4.20
C GLU A 13 -1.58 11.17 2.71
N GLN A 14 -0.33 10.94 2.32
CA GLN A 14 0.06 10.90 0.90
C GLN A 14 -0.54 9.68 0.18
N TYR A 15 -0.65 8.56 0.91
CA TYR A 15 -1.28 7.31 0.45
C TYR A 15 -1.76 6.50 1.66
N THR A 16 -2.64 5.54 1.39
CA THR A 16 -2.97 4.45 2.31
C THR A 16 -2.79 3.12 1.60
N TYR A 17 -2.58 2.03 2.35
CA TYR A 17 -2.56 0.69 1.72
C TYR A 17 -3.92 0.33 1.12
N GLY A 18 -5.01 0.76 1.75
CA GLY A 18 -6.36 0.57 1.23
C GLY A 18 -6.57 1.24 -0.13
N GLU A 19 -6.14 2.50 -0.31
CA GLU A 19 -6.19 3.15 -1.64
C GLU A 19 -5.48 2.31 -2.69
N ARG A 20 -4.28 1.82 -2.40
CA ARG A 20 -3.50 1.04 -3.38
C ARG A 20 -4.14 -0.31 -3.70
N LEU A 21 -4.88 -0.90 -2.76
CA LEU A 21 -5.48 -2.23 -2.89
C LEU A 21 -6.92 -2.23 -3.42
N VAL A 22 -7.66 -1.12 -3.27
CA VAL A 22 -9.10 -1.04 -3.59
C VAL A 22 -9.37 -0.08 -4.73
N GLY A 23 -8.65 1.03 -4.79
CA GLY A 23 -8.84 2.07 -5.79
C GLY A 23 -7.54 2.79 -6.13
N PRO A 24 -6.52 2.08 -6.64
CA PRO A 24 -5.23 2.68 -6.96
C PRO A 24 -5.42 3.80 -7.99
N ARG A 25 -4.66 4.89 -7.79
CA ARG A 25 -4.68 6.07 -8.65
C ARG A 25 -3.27 6.42 -9.13
N ALA A 26 -3.14 6.77 -10.40
CA ALA A 26 -1.95 7.40 -10.94
C ALA A 26 -2.00 8.91 -10.66
N LEU A 27 -0.89 9.47 -10.19
CA LEU A 27 -0.75 10.92 -9.97
C LEU A 27 0.02 11.52 -11.15
N LEU A 28 -0.63 12.42 -11.89
CA LEU A 28 -0.04 13.08 -13.05
C LEU A 28 0.19 14.57 -12.77
N PRO A 29 1.43 15.08 -12.86
CA PRO A 29 1.68 16.51 -12.69
C PRO A 29 1.10 17.31 -13.87
N VAL A 30 0.33 18.36 -13.57
CA VAL A 30 -0.31 19.22 -14.58
C VAL A 30 0.74 20.01 -15.38
N GLU A 31 1.85 20.39 -14.74
CA GLU A 31 2.97 21.13 -15.34
C GLU A 31 3.62 20.38 -16.53
N GLY A 32 3.49 19.05 -16.56
CA GLY A 32 4.01 18.19 -17.62
C GLY A 32 3.09 18.09 -18.84
N LEU A 33 1.86 18.59 -18.76
CA LEU A 33 0.88 18.45 -19.85
C LEU A 33 1.28 19.35 -21.04
N ARG A 34 1.19 18.77 -22.24
CA ARG A 34 1.45 19.44 -23.51
C ARG A 34 0.28 19.21 -24.44
N ARG A 35 -0.06 20.23 -25.21
CA ARG A 35 -0.96 20.14 -26.34
C ARG A 35 -0.32 19.29 -27.43
N ARG A 36 -1.13 18.82 -28.39
CA ARG A 36 -0.66 18.01 -29.53
C ARG A 36 0.37 18.74 -30.41
N ASP A 37 0.33 20.06 -30.41
CA ASP A 37 1.30 20.94 -31.08
C ASP A 37 2.57 21.19 -30.24
N GLY A 38 2.70 20.54 -29.08
CA GLY A 38 3.84 20.64 -28.17
C GLY A 38 3.82 21.85 -27.24
N GLN A 39 2.83 22.75 -27.35
CA GLN A 39 2.74 23.90 -26.45
C GLN A 39 2.30 23.47 -25.04
N PRO A 40 2.82 24.13 -23.98
CA PRO A 40 2.38 23.87 -22.61
C PRO A 40 0.88 24.15 -22.46
N VAL A 41 0.21 23.31 -21.66
CA VAL A 41 -1.16 23.56 -21.22
C VAL A 41 -1.10 24.52 -20.05
N SER A 42 -1.70 25.70 -20.21
CA SER A 42 -1.90 26.67 -19.14
C SER A 42 -3.17 26.30 -18.37
N ALA A 43 -3.09 26.17 -17.04
CA ALA A 43 -4.25 25.78 -16.23
C ALA A 43 -5.42 26.78 -16.33
N ALA A 44 -5.15 28.04 -16.67
CA ALA A 44 -6.17 29.08 -16.83
C ALA A 44 -6.98 28.98 -18.13
N ASP A 45 -6.45 28.29 -19.14
CA ASP A 45 -6.99 28.35 -20.50
C ASP A 45 -7.74 27.05 -20.91
N TYR A 46 -7.68 26.01 -20.08
CA TYR A 46 -8.18 24.68 -20.42
C TYR A 46 -8.98 24.06 -19.28
N GLU A 47 -10.03 23.32 -19.66
CA GLU A 47 -10.81 22.47 -18.76
C GLU A 47 -10.53 21.00 -19.05
N LEU A 48 -10.49 20.16 -18.02
CA LEU A 48 -10.41 18.72 -18.16
C LEU A 48 -11.84 18.15 -18.30
N LEU A 49 -12.12 17.46 -19.40
CA LEU A 49 -13.37 16.73 -19.58
C LEU A 49 -13.21 15.30 -19.04
N VAL A 50 -13.85 14.99 -17.91
CA VAL A 50 -13.88 13.66 -17.32
C VAL A 50 -15.32 13.16 -17.31
N ALA A 51 -15.59 12.05 -18.01
CA ALA A 51 -16.93 11.47 -18.12
C ALA A 51 -18.04 12.47 -18.52
N GLY A 52 -17.69 13.46 -19.37
CA GLY A 52 -18.61 14.49 -19.84
C GLY A 52 -18.78 15.68 -18.90
N GLN A 53 -18.09 15.72 -17.76
CA GLN A 53 -18.05 16.88 -16.86
C GLN A 53 -16.78 17.68 -17.09
N ALA A 54 -16.92 19.01 -17.19
CA ALA A 54 -15.80 19.94 -17.30
C ALA A 54 -15.29 20.33 -15.91
N LEU A 55 -13.98 20.19 -15.70
CA LEU A 55 -13.27 20.59 -14.50
C LEU A 55 -12.24 21.66 -14.86
N ALA A 56 -12.41 22.88 -14.34
CA ALA A 56 -11.43 23.94 -14.50
C ALA A 56 -10.08 23.51 -13.92
N LEU A 57 -8.98 23.75 -14.65
CA LEU A 57 -7.63 23.41 -14.18
C LEU A 57 -7.09 24.44 -13.18
N ASP A 58 -7.57 25.69 -13.24
CA ASP A 58 -7.24 26.74 -12.28
C ASP A 58 -7.74 26.41 -10.87
N GLY A 59 -6.82 26.38 -9.90
CA GLY A 59 -7.12 26.03 -8.51
C GLY A 59 -7.12 24.52 -8.22
N LEU A 60 -6.88 23.66 -9.21
CA LEU A 60 -6.64 22.24 -8.94
C LEU A 60 -5.30 22.04 -8.22
N PRO A 61 -5.18 21.03 -7.34
CA PRO A 61 -3.89 20.60 -6.84
C PRO A 61 -2.95 20.33 -8.04
N ARG A 62 -1.65 20.58 -7.88
CA ARG A 62 -0.62 20.45 -8.94
C ARG A 62 -0.59 19.08 -9.67
N GLN A 63 -1.38 18.11 -9.20
CA GLN A 63 -1.46 16.75 -9.71
C GLN A 63 -2.92 16.33 -9.94
N LEU A 64 -3.17 15.65 -11.07
CA LEU A 64 -4.40 14.95 -11.37
C LEU A 64 -4.31 13.51 -10.85
N ALA A 65 -5.34 13.05 -10.15
CA ALA A 65 -5.45 11.66 -9.70
C ALA A 65 -6.36 10.87 -10.66
N LEU A 66 -5.79 9.97 -11.44
CA LEU A 66 -6.52 9.13 -12.39
C LEU A 66 -6.68 7.72 -11.83
N PRO A 67 -7.91 7.18 -11.69
CA PRO A 67 -8.09 5.80 -11.24
C PRO A 67 -7.55 4.83 -12.29
N PHE A 68 -6.90 3.76 -11.84
CA PHE A 68 -6.50 2.66 -12.73
C PHE A 68 -7.70 1.82 -13.23
N GLY A 69 -8.89 2.02 -12.65
CA GLY A 69 -10.10 1.29 -13.04
C GLY A 69 -10.11 -0.18 -12.61
N VAL A 70 -9.29 -0.54 -11.63
CA VAL A 70 -9.18 -1.89 -11.08
C VAL A 70 -9.23 -1.83 -9.56
N ASN A 71 -9.90 -2.80 -8.94
CA ASN A 71 -9.77 -3.11 -7.53
C ASN A 71 -8.93 -4.40 -7.41
N PRO A 72 -7.63 -4.30 -7.09
CA PRO A 72 -6.74 -5.46 -7.01
C PRO A 72 -7.24 -6.61 -6.12
N VAL A 73 -7.89 -6.31 -4.99
CA VAL A 73 -8.45 -7.33 -4.09
C VAL A 73 -9.55 -8.13 -4.80
N GLU A 74 -10.51 -7.42 -5.40
CA GLU A 74 -11.62 -8.05 -6.11
C GLU A 74 -11.15 -8.79 -7.37
N GLU A 75 -10.15 -8.27 -8.07
CA GLU A 75 -9.58 -8.92 -9.25
C GLU A 75 -8.86 -10.23 -8.88
N VAL A 76 -8.13 -10.28 -7.76
CA VAL A 76 -7.53 -11.53 -7.28
C VAL A 76 -8.60 -12.55 -6.88
N ILE A 77 -9.67 -12.12 -6.22
CA ILE A 77 -10.81 -12.99 -5.88
C ILE A 77 -11.43 -13.55 -7.18
N ARG A 78 -11.67 -12.69 -8.18
CA ARG A 78 -12.21 -13.08 -9.49
C ARG A 78 -11.32 -14.12 -10.18
N ILE A 79 -10.01 -13.86 -10.28
CA ILE A 79 -9.04 -14.78 -10.89
C ILE A 79 -9.17 -16.17 -10.26
N TYR A 80 -9.18 -16.27 -8.93
CA TYR A 80 -9.25 -17.57 -8.27
C TYR A 80 -10.60 -18.27 -8.42
N ARG A 81 -11.70 -17.52 -8.44
CA ARG A 81 -13.06 -18.07 -8.60
C ARG A 81 -13.36 -18.53 -10.02
N GLU A 82 -12.91 -17.78 -11.02
CA GLU A 82 -13.30 -17.97 -12.42
C GLU A 82 -12.23 -18.71 -13.24
N GLU A 83 -10.95 -18.47 -12.98
CA GLU A 83 -9.84 -19.02 -13.76
C GLU A 83 -9.13 -20.18 -13.05
N GLY A 84 -9.40 -20.34 -11.75
CA GLY A 84 -8.96 -21.46 -10.92
C GLY A 84 -7.70 -21.21 -10.11
N HIS A 85 -7.35 -22.19 -9.27
CA HIS A 85 -6.36 -22.00 -8.20
C HIS A 85 -4.90 -22.09 -8.65
N ASN A 86 -4.61 -22.55 -9.87
CA ASN A 86 -3.25 -22.79 -10.35
C ASN A 86 -2.67 -21.60 -11.12
N THR A 87 -2.65 -20.43 -10.50
CA THR A 87 -2.07 -19.20 -11.08
C THR A 87 -0.91 -18.69 -10.24
N ASN A 88 0.07 -18.05 -10.90
CA ASN A 88 1.15 -17.27 -10.30
C ASN A 88 1.01 -15.78 -10.64
N GLN A 89 -0.14 -15.35 -11.19
CA GLN A 89 -0.37 -13.99 -11.68
C GLN A 89 -1.09 -13.10 -10.65
N ALA A 90 -1.63 -13.70 -9.59
CA ALA A 90 -2.47 -13.03 -8.59
C ALA A 90 -1.60 -12.25 -7.58
N VAL A 91 -1.10 -11.10 -8.00
CA VAL A 91 -0.26 -10.20 -7.21
C VAL A 91 -0.93 -8.83 -7.09
N MET A 92 -0.98 -8.30 -5.87
CA MET A 92 -1.45 -6.94 -5.60
C MET A 92 -0.26 -6.05 -5.25
N GLU A 93 -0.05 -5.01 -6.05
CA GLU A 93 1.02 -4.04 -5.82
C GLU A 93 0.53 -2.88 -4.95
N ILE A 94 1.25 -2.62 -3.86
CA ILE A 94 1.04 -1.42 -3.03
C ILE A 94 1.96 -0.32 -3.51
N GLY A 95 3.19 -0.72 -3.85
CA GLY A 95 4.22 0.18 -4.28
C GLY A 95 4.08 0.63 -5.72
N MET A 96 4.22 1.93 -5.97
CA MET A 96 4.29 2.50 -7.31
C MET A 96 5.69 3.06 -7.63
N PRO A 97 6.05 3.20 -8.92
CA PRO A 97 7.33 3.77 -9.33
C PRO A 97 7.59 5.18 -8.79
N GLY A 98 6.56 6.02 -8.74
CA GLY A 98 6.66 7.40 -8.26
C GLY A 98 6.92 7.52 -6.76
N ASP A 99 6.72 6.45 -5.98
CA ASP A 99 6.90 6.50 -4.53
C ASP A 99 8.35 6.81 -4.11
N ILE A 100 9.32 6.63 -5.01
CA ILE A 100 10.73 7.01 -4.76
C ILE A 100 10.91 8.50 -4.46
N LEU A 101 9.94 9.33 -4.85
CA LEU A 101 9.94 10.78 -4.61
C LEU A 101 9.23 11.17 -3.30
N LEU A 102 8.60 10.23 -2.61
CA LEU A 102 7.95 10.48 -1.33
C LEU A 102 8.99 10.58 -0.21
N GLU A 103 8.72 11.43 0.78
CA GLU A 103 9.50 11.49 2.02
C GLU A 103 9.38 10.16 2.78
N ASP A 104 8.15 9.63 2.88
CA ASP A 104 7.85 8.36 3.54
C ASP A 104 7.18 7.34 2.60
N PRO A 105 7.92 6.64 1.73
CA PRO A 105 7.34 5.69 0.79
C PRO A 105 6.66 4.48 1.47
N PRO A 106 5.76 3.74 0.80
CA PRO A 106 5.13 2.54 1.35
C PRO A 106 6.15 1.52 1.86
N CYS A 107 6.01 1.12 3.13
CA CYS A 107 6.76 0.02 3.72
C CYS A 107 6.37 -1.33 3.10
N LEU A 108 5.08 -1.69 3.09
CA LEU A 108 4.55 -2.79 2.30
C LEU A 108 4.61 -2.42 0.81
N ARG A 109 5.18 -3.30 0.00
CA ARG A 109 5.33 -3.11 -1.45
C ARG A 109 4.42 -4.03 -2.24
N LEU A 110 4.28 -5.28 -1.82
CA LEU A 110 3.62 -6.34 -2.58
C LEU A 110 2.86 -7.29 -1.65
N VAL A 111 1.68 -7.72 -2.08
CA VAL A 111 0.95 -8.87 -1.53
C VAL A 111 0.72 -9.84 -2.68
N ASP A 112 1.58 -10.86 -2.75
CA ASP A 112 1.45 -11.98 -3.69
C ASP A 112 0.61 -13.08 -3.02
N THR A 113 -0.15 -13.82 -3.81
CA THR A 113 -1.11 -14.80 -3.33
C THR A 113 -0.93 -16.16 -3.98
N ARG A 114 -1.23 -17.22 -3.21
CA ARG A 114 -1.17 -18.58 -3.71
C ARG A 114 -2.20 -19.46 -3.01
N ILE A 115 -3.03 -20.16 -3.78
CA ILE A 115 -3.88 -21.22 -3.24
C ILE A 115 -3.17 -22.57 -3.38
N ARG A 116 -2.98 -23.27 -2.26
CA ARG A 116 -2.43 -24.64 -2.21
C ARG A 116 -3.14 -25.44 -1.12
N ASN A 117 -3.41 -26.72 -1.40
CA ASN A 117 -4.09 -27.63 -0.46
C ASN A 117 -5.40 -27.05 0.10
N GLY A 118 -6.17 -26.38 -0.76
CA GLY A 118 -7.44 -25.75 -0.39
C GLY A 118 -7.31 -24.53 0.53
N ARG A 119 -6.10 -23.94 0.68
CA ARG A 119 -5.84 -22.79 1.54
C ARG A 119 -5.28 -21.60 0.78
N LEU A 120 -5.74 -20.38 1.08
CA LEU A 120 -5.17 -19.13 0.55
C LEU A 120 -3.96 -18.70 1.39
N HIS A 121 -2.82 -18.53 0.74
CA HIS A 121 -1.59 -18.03 1.35
C HIS A 121 -1.26 -16.64 0.83
N PHE A 122 -0.78 -15.77 1.71
CA PHE A 122 -0.17 -14.49 1.34
C PHE A 122 1.35 -14.60 1.41
N ILE A 123 2.04 -13.97 0.47
CA ILE A 123 3.48 -13.77 0.44
C ILE A 123 3.70 -12.26 0.35
N VAL A 124 4.26 -11.66 1.41
CA VAL A 124 4.26 -10.19 1.56
C VAL A 124 5.67 -9.59 1.61
N TYR A 125 5.82 -8.57 0.77
CA TYR A 125 6.94 -7.67 0.53
C TYR A 125 7.10 -6.46 1.45
N PHE A 126 7.92 -6.43 2.51
CA PHE A 126 8.23 -5.17 3.24
C PHE A 126 9.64 -4.64 2.93
N ARG A 127 9.77 -3.39 2.45
CA ARG A 127 11.09 -2.75 2.26
C ARG A 127 11.73 -2.30 3.57
N SER A 128 10.90 -1.99 4.56
CA SER A 128 11.23 -1.54 5.91
C SER A 128 10.06 -1.92 6.80
N TRP A 129 10.31 -2.25 8.05
CA TRP A 129 9.24 -2.61 8.97
C TRP A 129 9.59 -2.27 10.41
N ASP A 130 8.80 -1.39 11.03
CA ASP A 130 8.84 -1.16 12.48
C ASP A 130 8.39 -2.44 13.19
N LEU A 131 9.30 -3.07 13.93
CA LEU A 131 9.08 -4.32 14.64
C LEU A 131 8.10 -4.17 15.82
N TYR A 132 8.05 -3.01 16.47
CA TYR A 132 7.27 -2.84 17.69
C TYR A 132 5.84 -2.39 17.38
N ASN A 133 5.68 -1.29 16.66
CA ASN A 133 4.34 -0.73 16.41
C ASN A 133 3.74 -1.24 15.09
N GLY A 134 4.52 -1.18 14.01
CA GLY A 134 4.05 -1.52 12.67
C GLY A 134 3.74 -3.01 12.49
N PHE A 135 4.69 -3.88 12.84
CA PHE A 135 4.62 -5.33 12.65
C PHE A 135 3.33 -5.98 13.14
N PRO A 136 2.93 -5.85 14.42
CA PRO A 136 1.73 -6.50 14.90
C PRO A 136 0.46 -5.98 14.21
N VAL A 137 0.36 -4.68 14.00
CA VAL A 137 -0.83 -4.04 13.39
C VAL A 137 -0.95 -4.39 11.91
N ASN A 138 0.17 -4.35 11.17
CA ASN A 138 0.18 -4.72 9.76
C ASN A 138 -0.17 -6.19 9.55
N LEU A 139 0.39 -7.11 10.35
CA LEU A 139 0.04 -8.53 10.26
C LEU A 139 -1.42 -8.80 10.62
N ALA A 140 -1.96 -8.12 11.64
CA ALA A 140 -3.37 -8.23 11.98
C ALA A 140 -4.26 -7.76 10.81
N GLY A 141 -3.93 -6.62 10.20
CA GLY A 141 -4.65 -6.11 9.03
C GLY A 141 -4.59 -7.07 7.84
N LEU A 142 -3.40 -7.56 7.49
CA LEU A 142 -3.20 -8.52 6.40
C LEU A 142 -3.90 -9.86 6.67
N GLN A 143 -3.96 -10.30 7.92
CA GLN A 143 -4.68 -11.52 8.31
C GLN A 143 -6.19 -11.35 8.11
N LEU A 144 -6.76 -10.20 8.48
CA LEU A 144 -8.17 -9.91 8.23
C LEU A 144 -8.48 -9.85 6.73
N LEU A 145 -7.62 -9.20 5.94
CA LEU A 145 -7.76 -9.15 4.48
C LEU A 145 -7.68 -10.55 3.86
N LYS A 146 -6.68 -11.36 4.24
CA LYS A 146 -6.53 -12.74 3.77
C LYS A 146 -7.76 -13.57 4.10
N LYS A 147 -8.27 -13.45 5.32
CA LYS A 147 -9.47 -14.18 5.74
C LYS A 147 -10.68 -13.77 4.90
N TYR A 148 -10.90 -12.47 4.70
CA TYR A 148 -11.97 -11.98 3.82
C TYR A 148 -11.86 -12.59 2.41
N MET A 149 -10.67 -12.50 1.79
CA MET A 149 -10.47 -13.05 0.45
C MET A 149 -10.65 -14.58 0.41
N ALA A 150 -10.18 -15.30 1.43
CA ALA A 150 -10.37 -16.75 1.52
C ALA A 150 -11.84 -17.14 1.60
N ASP A 151 -12.62 -16.42 2.43
CA ASP A 151 -14.06 -16.62 2.59
C ASP A 151 -14.79 -16.33 1.25
N GLU A 152 -14.44 -15.25 0.55
CA GLU A 152 -15.04 -14.89 -0.76
C GLU A 152 -14.69 -15.86 -1.90
N ILE A 153 -13.49 -16.46 -1.87
CA ILE A 153 -13.06 -17.47 -2.83
C ILE A 153 -13.66 -18.86 -2.50
N GLY A 154 -14.00 -19.11 -1.24
CA GLY A 154 -14.50 -20.41 -0.76
C GLY A 154 -13.38 -21.40 -0.43
N VAL A 155 -12.25 -20.92 0.09
CA VAL A 155 -11.10 -21.73 0.53
C VAL A 155 -10.75 -21.48 1.98
N GLU A 156 -9.96 -22.36 2.58
CA GLU A 156 -9.53 -22.21 3.96
C GLU A 156 -8.48 -21.11 4.13
N ASP A 157 -8.39 -20.59 5.35
CA ASP A 157 -7.37 -19.64 5.74
C ASP A 157 -5.98 -20.31 5.82
N GLY A 158 -5.03 -19.84 5.02
CA GLY A 158 -3.65 -20.32 4.98
C GLY A 158 -2.70 -19.42 5.76
N SER A 159 -1.41 -19.49 5.43
CA SER A 159 -0.36 -18.73 6.12
C SER A 159 -0.04 -17.39 5.45
N ILE A 160 0.48 -16.45 6.23
CA ILE A 160 1.23 -15.29 5.73
C ILE A 160 2.71 -15.63 5.77
N ARG A 161 3.40 -15.52 4.64
CA ARG A 161 4.87 -15.59 4.53
C ARG A 161 5.38 -14.17 4.35
N ALA A 162 5.96 -13.59 5.39
CA ALA A 162 6.44 -12.22 5.35
C ALA A 162 7.95 -12.15 5.16
N MET A 163 8.40 -11.25 4.28
CA MET A 163 9.80 -10.90 4.10
C MET A 163 9.97 -9.41 4.34
N SER A 164 10.96 -9.03 5.16
CA SER A 164 11.35 -7.64 5.34
C SER A 164 12.83 -7.46 5.04
N LYS A 165 13.17 -6.44 4.23
CA LYS A 165 14.55 -6.02 4.03
C LYS A 165 15.13 -5.30 5.26
N GLY A 166 14.31 -4.53 5.96
CA GLY A 166 14.74 -3.65 7.05
C GLY A 166 13.80 -3.74 8.24
N LEU A 167 13.76 -4.90 8.89
CA LEU A 167 13.05 -5.05 10.16
C LEU A 167 13.89 -4.38 11.26
N HIS A 168 13.32 -3.42 11.98
CA HIS A 168 14.07 -2.60 12.92
C HIS A 168 13.22 -2.20 14.12
N LEU A 169 13.90 -1.80 15.19
CA LEU A 169 13.31 -1.22 16.39
C LEU A 169 13.82 0.21 16.50
N TYR A 170 12.92 1.18 16.74
CA TYR A 170 13.31 2.56 16.99
C TYR A 170 13.99 2.70 18.36
N ASP A 171 14.87 3.69 18.50
CA ASP A 171 15.71 3.85 19.70
C ASP A 171 14.89 4.06 20.97
N ASP A 172 13.75 4.75 20.86
CA ASP A 172 12.80 4.98 21.95
C ASP A 172 11.94 3.75 22.30
N MET A 173 11.96 2.70 21.47
CA MET A 173 11.18 1.48 21.69
C MET A 173 11.96 0.37 22.41
N TRP A 174 13.27 0.52 22.63
CA TRP A 174 14.08 -0.52 23.28
C TRP A 174 13.56 -0.89 24.66
N GLU A 175 13.37 0.09 25.56
CA GLU A 175 12.92 -0.18 26.93
C GLU A 175 11.57 -0.91 26.95
N LEU A 176 10.64 -0.50 26.10
CA LEU A 176 9.32 -1.13 25.94
C LEU A 176 9.42 -2.55 25.37
N ALA A 177 10.34 -2.78 24.42
CA ALA A 177 10.60 -4.11 23.87
C ALA A 177 11.19 -5.07 24.91
N ALA A 178 12.10 -4.60 25.76
CA ALA A 178 12.62 -5.41 26.87
C ALA A 178 11.55 -5.77 27.87
N LEU A 179 10.76 -4.79 28.30
CA LEU A 179 9.66 -5.03 29.23
C LEU A 179 8.70 -6.08 28.67
N ARG A 180 8.41 -6.01 27.36
CA ARG A 180 7.53 -6.97 26.67
C ARG A 180 8.13 -8.38 26.58
N THR A 181 9.45 -8.51 26.45
CA THR A 181 10.14 -9.78 26.23
C THR A 181 10.75 -10.38 27.50
N GLY A 182 10.74 -9.64 28.61
CA GLY A 182 11.43 -10.02 29.85
C GLY A 182 12.96 -9.97 29.74
N GLN A 183 13.50 -9.26 28.75
CA GLN A 183 14.95 -9.12 28.56
C GLN A 183 15.50 -7.92 29.32
N GLU A 184 16.71 -8.03 29.86
CA GLU A 184 17.45 -6.89 30.39
C GLU A 184 18.21 -6.20 29.25
N ILE A 185 18.05 -4.87 29.11
CA ILE A 185 18.81 -4.09 28.12
C ILE A 185 19.97 -3.40 28.81
N LYS A 186 21.16 -3.60 28.26
CA LYS A 186 22.30 -2.73 28.53
C LYS A 186 22.37 -1.70 27.41
N ILE A 187 21.73 -0.55 27.58
CA ILE A 187 21.76 0.53 26.59
C ILE A 187 23.19 1.11 26.60
N GLN A 188 23.99 0.77 25.58
CA GLN A 188 25.22 1.49 25.31
C GLN A 188 24.86 2.72 24.49
N LYS A 189 24.81 3.90 25.12
CA LYS A 189 24.68 5.16 24.39
C LYS A 189 25.86 5.28 23.42
N SER A 190 25.57 5.48 22.14
CA SER A 190 26.60 5.80 21.14
C SER A 190 27.32 7.10 21.54
N PRO A 191 28.65 7.19 21.39
CA PRO A 191 29.37 8.43 21.70
C PRO A 191 28.94 9.52 20.71
N GLY A 192 28.13 10.50 21.17
CA GLY A 192 27.81 11.68 20.35
C GLY A 192 26.44 12.32 20.53
N GLN A 193 25.49 11.70 21.26
CA GLN A 193 24.22 12.35 21.60
C GLN A 193 24.27 12.84 23.05
N GLN A 194 24.58 14.13 23.23
CA GLN A 194 24.31 14.87 24.46
C GLN A 194 22.96 15.60 24.29
N ASP A 195 22.24 15.68 25.40
CA ASP A 195 20.91 16.31 25.54
C ASP A 195 20.90 17.80 25.15
#